data_AF-A0A1H4WPX7-F1
#
_entry.id   AF-A0A1H4WPX7-F1
#
_cell.length_a   1.000
_cell.length_b   1.000
_cell.length_c   1.000
_cell.angle_alpha   90.00
_cell.angle_beta   90.00
_cell.angle_gamma   90.00
#
_symmetry.space_group_name_H-M   'P 1'
#
loop_
_entity.id
_entity.type
_entity.pdbx_description
1 polymer ?
#
loop_
_entity_poly.entity_id
_entity_poly.type
_entity_poly.pdbx_seq_one_letter_code
_entity_poly.pdbx_strand_id
1 'polypeptide(L)'
;MSDTPMTVDKEGQKLPSGASFDLAKASAAAAADSDAERNSVFASLVSGDADIVGLVAYSIYKQNKHDWLVSFSRIKSREPDEGELSAYIIGESTPRRLATYRHLAQATLDGRGPEVSTGVGGQSYAQQGLGKARNGRSAPGSMPPTLWIGLTVVVLILAYLAARAGWIKV
;
A
#
# COMPACT_ATOMS: atom_id res chain seq x y z
N MET A 1 5.18 35.36 -68.91
CA MET A 1 4.25 34.22 -68.92
C MET A 1 5.06 32.94 -68.88
N SER A 2 4.86 32.14 -67.84
CA SER A 2 4.73 30.67 -67.84
C SER A 2 4.87 30.19 -66.40
N ASP A 3 3.82 30.43 -65.59
CA ASP A 3 3.65 29.77 -64.30
C ASP A 3 3.30 28.30 -64.54
N THR A 4 4.16 27.41 -64.09
CA THR A 4 3.85 25.97 -64.00
C THR A 4 3.51 25.68 -62.54
N PRO A 5 2.25 25.37 -62.18
CA PRO A 5 1.94 24.97 -60.82
C PRO A 5 2.43 23.53 -60.58
N MET A 6 3.44 23.40 -59.73
CA MET A 6 3.86 22.12 -59.16
C MET A 6 2.68 21.50 -58.40
N THR A 7 2.28 20.33 -58.88
CA THR A 7 1.28 19.45 -58.31
C THR A 7 1.67 19.09 -56.87
N VAL A 8 0.77 19.36 -55.92
CA VAL A 8 0.90 18.89 -54.53
C VAL A 8 0.58 17.41 -54.48
N ASP A 9 1.63 16.62 -54.27
CA ASP A 9 1.61 15.20 -53.99
C ASP A 9 0.86 14.92 -52.67
N LYS A 10 -0.32 14.29 -52.81
CA LYS A 10 -1.09 13.68 -51.74
C LYS A 10 -0.40 12.38 -51.31
N GLU A 11 0.42 12.44 -50.28
CA GLU A 11 0.72 11.24 -49.48
C GLU A 11 0.25 11.44 -48.04
N GLY A 12 -0.93 10.88 -47.79
CA GLY A 12 -1.54 10.83 -46.48
C GLY A 12 -0.77 9.88 -45.56
N GLN A 13 -0.01 10.44 -44.63
CA GLN A 13 0.41 9.71 -43.45
C GLN A 13 -0.65 9.87 -42.37
N LYS A 14 -1.69 9.01 -42.44
CA LYS A 14 -2.69 8.86 -41.40
C LYS A 14 -2.01 8.20 -40.18
N LEU A 15 -1.54 9.03 -39.25
CA LEU A 15 -1.17 8.56 -37.90
C LEU A 15 -2.38 7.84 -37.28
N PRO A 16 -2.21 6.67 -36.62
CA PRO A 16 -3.33 5.94 -36.04
C PRO A 16 -3.97 6.75 -34.91
N SER A 17 -5.10 7.37 -35.21
CA SER A 17 -6.03 8.05 -34.29
C SER A 17 -6.73 7.10 -33.29
N GLY A 18 -6.07 5.99 -32.91
CA GLY A 18 -6.62 4.98 -32.01
C GLY A 18 -6.13 5.11 -30.56
N ALA A 19 -4.94 5.68 -30.32
CA ALA A 19 -4.35 5.71 -28.99
C ALA A 19 -4.92 6.80 -28.05
N SER A 20 -5.53 7.85 -28.59
CA SER A 20 -6.01 9.01 -27.82
C SER A 20 -7.39 8.79 -27.18
N PHE A 21 -8.26 7.97 -27.77
CA PHE A 21 -9.59 7.67 -27.20
C PHE A 21 -9.53 6.65 -26.05
N ASP A 22 -8.60 5.70 -26.12
CA ASP A 22 -8.42 4.71 -25.07
C ASP A 22 -7.82 5.32 -23.80
N LEU A 23 -6.95 6.33 -23.92
CA LEU A 23 -6.39 7.02 -22.75
C LEU A 23 -7.44 7.85 -22.00
N ALA A 24 -8.28 8.59 -22.74
CA ALA A 24 -9.36 9.38 -22.15
C ALA A 24 -10.45 8.49 -21.53
N LYS A 25 -10.74 7.35 -22.15
CA LYS A 25 -11.70 6.37 -21.63
C LYS A 25 -11.15 5.61 -20.42
N ALA A 26 -9.86 5.23 -20.44
CA ALA A 26 -9.19 4.62 -19.31
C ALA A 26 -9.10 5.61 -18.14
N SER A 27 -8.80 6.89 -18.40
CA SER A 27 -8.79 7.92 -17.35
C SER A 27 -10.20 8.22 -16.82
N ALA A 28 -11.23 8.18 -17.68
CA ALA A 28 -12.60 8.39 -17.26
C ALA A 28 -13.15 7.19 -16.46
N ALA A 29 -12.78 5.96 -16.82
CA ALA A 29 -13.12 4.77 -16.06
C ALA A 29 -12.41 4.73 -14.70
N ALA A 30 -11.10 5.05 -14.67
CA ALA A 30 -10.34 5.17 -13.43
C ALA A 30 -10.87 6.33 -12.55
N ALA A 31 -11.32 7.44 -13.15
CA ALA A 31 -11.93 8.53 -12.42
C ALA A 31 -13.30 8.13 -11.86
N ALA A 32 -14.17 7.51 -12.65
CA ALA A 32 -15.51 7.11 -12.21
C ALA A 32 -15.49 6.06 -11.09
N ASP A 33 -14.55 5.12 -11.14
CA ASP A 33 -14.36 4.14 -10.07
C ASP A 33 -13.82 4.79 -8.79
N SER A 34 -12.85 5.70 -8.95
CA SER A 34 -12.38 6.54 -7.83
C SER A 34 -13.50 7.39 -7.23
N ASP A 35 -14.51 7.78 -8.02
CA ASP A 35 -15.65 8.58 -7.56
C ASP A 35 -16.62 7.77 -6.71
N ALA A 36 -16.89 6.51 -7.11
CA ALA A 36 -17.71 5.59 -6.34
C ALA A 36 -17.05 5.26 -4.99
N GLU A 37 -15.74 5.03 -4.97
CA GLU A 37 -14.97 4.86 -3.74
C GLU A 37 -14.95 6.12 -2.90
N ARG A 38 -14.69 7.28 -3.52
CA ARG A 38 -14.75 8.60 -2.85
C ARG A 38 -16.06 8.75 -2.12
N ASN A 39 -17.17 8.25 -2.67
CA ASN A 39 -18.48 8.41 -2.07
C ASN A 39 -18.73 7.47 -0.88
N SER A 40 -18.36 6.19 -0.97
CA SER A 40 -18.70 5.20 0.07
C SER A 40 -17.95 5.38 1.39
N VAL A 41 -16.62 5.57 1.34
CA VAL A 41 -15.81 5.79 2.55
C VAL A 41 -16.07 7.17 3.14
N PHE A 42 -16.24 8.19 2.29
CA PHE A 42 -16.61 9.53 2.73
C PHE A 42 -17.94 9.54 3.45
N ALA A 43 -18.99 8.95 2.88
CA ALA A 43 -20.30 8.85 3.52
C ALA A 43 -20.26 8.08 4.85
N SER A 44 -19.32 7.14 4.99
CA SER A 44 -19.11 6.38 6.22
C SER A 44 -18.33 7.17 7.29
N LEU A 45 -17.52 8.15 6.89
CA LEU A 45 -16.70 8.95 7.79
C LEU A 45 -17.29 10.32 8.10
N VAL A 46 -18.09 10.92 7.21
CA VAL A 46 -18.50 12.32 7.26
C VAL A 46 -20.02 12.40 7.33
N SER A 47 -20.55 12.93 8.43
CA SER A 47 -22.00 13.07 8.62
C SER A 47 -22.59 14.33 7.97
N GLY A 48 -21.73 15.25 7.53
CA GLY A 48 -22.12 16.48 6.81
C GLY A 48 -20.99 17.50 6.78
N ASP A 49 -21.20 18.63 6.13
CA ASP A 49 -20.15 19.63 5.87
C ASP A 49 -19.59 20.28 7.15
N ALA A 50 -20.36 20.26 8.23
CA ALA A 50 -19.93 20.74 9.55
C ALA A 50 -19.20 19.68 10.39
N ASP A 51 -19.13 18.43 9.95
CA ASP A 51 -18.42 17.34 10.65
C ASP A 51 -16.91 17.45 10.40
N ILE A 52 -16.28 18.43 11.04
CA ILE A 52 -14.83 18.69 10.89
C ILE A 52 -14.01 17.45 11.27
N VAL A 53 -14.41 16.72 12.30
CA VAL A 53 -13.75 15.47 12.70
C VAL A 53 -13.84 14.45 11.58
N GLY A 54 -15.01 14.28 10.96
CA GLY A 54 -15.19 13.40 9.80
C GLY A 54 -14.35 13.82 8.59
N LEU A 55 -14.32 15.11 8.26
CA LEU A 55 -13.53 15.63 7.14
C LEU A 55 -12.02 15.41 7.34
N VAL A 56 -11.53 15.62 8.56
CA VAL A 56 -10.14 15.31 8.92
C VAL A 56 -9.90 13.79 8.92
N ALA A 57 -10.84 12.98 9.41
CA ALA A 57 -10.72 11.52 9.35
C ALA A 57 -10.62 11.01 7.91
N TYR A 58 -11.40 11.59 7.00
CA TYR A 58 -11.34 11.27 5.58
C TYR A 58 -9.99 11.67 4.96
N SER A 59 -9.42 12.81 5.33
CA SER A 59 -8.09 13.20 4.82
C SER A 59 -6.99 12.25 5.29
N ILE A 60 -7.05 11.77 6.54
CA ILE A 60 -6.13 10.75 7.07
C ILE A 60 -6.29 9.43 6.31
N TYR A 61 -7.53 9.00 6.05
CA TYR A 61 -7.78 7.83 5.20
C TYR A 61 -7.15 7.97 3.80
N LYS A 62 -7.28 9.15 3.17
CA LYS A 62 -6.68 9.42 1.84
C LYS A 62 -5.16 9.37 1.87
N GLN A 63 -4.53 9.85 2.95
CA GLN A 63 -3.08 9.70 3.15
C GLN A 63 -2.70 8.22 3.27
N ASN A 64 -3.41 7.43 4.09
CA ASN A 64 -3.16 5.99 4.21
C ASN A 64 -3.32 5.25 2.88
N LYS A 65 -4.33 5.62 2.07
CA LYS A 65 -4.51 5.04 0.73
C LYS A 65 -3.32 5.35 -0.18
N HIS A 66 -2.86 6.60 -0.18
CA HIS A 66 -1.70 6.99 -0.97
C HIS A 66 -0.46 6.17 -0.56
N ASP A 67 -0.21 6.04 0.74
CA ASP A 67 0.94 5.27 1.26
C ASP A 67 0.86 3.78 0.88
N TRP A 68 -0.36 3.23 0.90
CA TRP A 68 -0.61 1.88 0.42
C TRP A 68 -0.33 1.76 -1.08
N LEU A 69 -0.83 2.66 -1.93
CA LEU A 69 -0.59 2.66 -3.38
C LEU A 69 0.92 2.72 -3.68
N VAL A 70 1.64 3.68 -3.09
CA VAL A 70 3.09 3.82 -3.28
C VAL A 70 3.84 2.55 -2.85
N SER A 71 3.46 1.99 -1.69
CA SER A 71 4.08 0.76 -1.18
C SER A 71 3.77 -0.44 -2.07
N PHE A 72 2.54 -0.54 -2.56
CA PHE A 72 2.08 -1.60 -3.45
C PHE A 72 2.86 -1.56 -4.76
N SER A 73 2.89 -0.41 -5.43
CA SER A 73 3.61 -0.24 -6.71
C SER A 73 5.10 -0.51 -6.57
N ARG A 74 5.71 -0.14 -5.44
CA ARG A 74 7.11 -0.49 -5.14
C ARG A 74 7.35 -1.99 -4.95
N ILE A 75 6.44 -2.70 -4.28
CA ILE A 75 6.62 -4.12 -3.94
C ILE A 75 6.26 -5.04 -5.11
N LYS A 76 5.22 -4.67 -5.86
CA LYS A 76 4.67 -5.49 -6.95
C LYS A 76 5.16 -5.06 -8.33
N SER A 77 5.86 -3.93 -8.43
CA SER A 77 6.33 -3.33 -9.68
C SER A 77 5.21 -3.08 -10.70
N ARG A 78 3.99 -2.86 -10.21
CA ARG A 78 2.79 -2.53 -10.97
C ARG A 78 1.77 -1.83 -10.06
N GLU A 79 0.84 -1.10 -10.65
CA GLU A 79 -0.34 -0.61 -9.95
C GLU A 79 -1.25 -1.77 -9.50
N PRO A 80 -2.04 -1.61 -8.42
CA PRO A 80 -3.04 -2.58 -8.03
C PRO A 80 -4.14 -2.70 -9.08
N ASP A 81 -4.69 -3.90 -9.22
CA ASP A 81 -5.90 -4.11 -10.02
C ASP A 81 -7.17 -3.76 -9.21
N GLU A 82 -8.31 -3.85 -9.88
CA GLU A 82 -9.61 -3.52 -9.30
C GLU A 82 -9.97 -4.41 -8.09
N GLY A 83 -9.63 -5.70 -8.14
CA GLY A 83 -9.90 -6.63 -7.05
C GLY A 83 -9.06 -6.31 -5.81
N GLU A 84 -7.79 -5.94 -6.02
CA GLU A 84 -6.87 -5.54 -4.95
C GLU A 84 -7.25 -4.19 -4.33
N LEU A 85 -7.69 -3.24 -5.16
CA LEU A 85 -8.19 -1.96 -4.69
C LEU A 85 -9.49 -2.14 -3.89
N SER A 86 -10.44 -2.91 -4.41
CA SER A 86 -11.67 -3.29 -3.71
C SER A 86 -11.39 -3.97 -2.37
N ALA A 87 -10.44 -4.91 -2.33
CA ALA A 87 -10.04 -5.58 -1.09
C ALA A 87 -9.46 -4.61 -0.05
N TYR A 88 -8.65 -3.65 -0.48
CA TYR A 88 -8.14 -2.58 0.38
C TYR A 88 -9.29 -1.74 0.95
N ILE A 89 -10.22 -1.30 0.11
CA ILE A 89 -11.38 -0.48 0.53
C ILE A 89 -12.23 -1.23 1.55
N ILE A 90 -12.53 -2.52 1.32
CA ILE A 90 -13.27 -3.36 2.27
C ILE A 90 -12.55 -3.42 3.63
N GLY A 91 -11.22 -3.59 3.61
CA GLY A 91 -10.40 -3.61 4.82
C GLY A 91 -10.44 -2.29 5.59
N GLU A 92 -10.36 -1.16 4.89
CA GLU A 92 -10.37 0.19 5.48
C GLU A 92 -11.76 0.68 5.90
N SER A 93 -12.83 0.12 5.32
CA SER A 93 -14.21 0.52 5.59
C SER A 93 -14.84 -0.22 6.76
N THR A 94 -14.09 -1.07 7.46
CA THR A 94 -14.61 -1.75 8.65
C THR A 94 -14.94 -0.75 9.76
N PRO A 95 -15.97 -0.99 10.60
CA PRO A 95 -16.36 -0.07 11.67
C PRO A 95 -15.19 0.30 12.60
N ARG A 96 -14.32 -0.68 12.89
CA ARG A 96 -13.12 -0.48 13.71
C ARG A 96 -12.11 0.46 13.05
N ARG A 97 -11.88 0.34 11.73
CA ARG A 97 -10.96 1.22 10.99
C ARG A 97 -11.52 2.62 10.87
N LEU A 98 -12.80 2.77 10.54
CA LEU A 98 -13.48 4.07 10.52
C LEU A 98 -13.40 4.78 11.88
N ALA A 99 -13.67 4.07 12.98
CA ALA A 99 -13.52 4.62 14.34
C ALA A 99 -12.08 5.03 14.64
N THR A 100 -11.10 4.28 14.15
CA THR A 100 -9.67 4.62 14.29
C THR A 100 -9.35 5.94 13.59
N TYR A 101 -9.81 6.13 12.35
CA TYR A 101 -9.61 7.39 11.63
C TYR A 101 -10.26 8.57 12.35
N ARG A 102 -11.49 8.41 12.84
CA ARG A 102 -12.15 9.47 13.63
C ARG A 102 -11.42 9.77 14.94
N HIS A 103 -10.90 8.75 15.63
CA HIS A 103 -10.11 8.95 16.83
C HIS A 103 -8.80 9.71 16.55
N LEU A 104 -8.09 9.35 15.48
CA LEU A 104 -6.86 10.05 15.06
C LEU A 104 -7.16 11.50 14.64
N ALA A 105 -8.27 11.73 13.94
CA ALA A 105 -8.71 13.06 13.57
C ALA A 105 -9.00 13.92 14.80
N GLN A 106 -9.73 13.38 15.78
CA GLN A 106 -9.99 14.08 17.04
C GLN A 106 -8.68 14.40 17.76
N ALA A 107 -7.77 13.43 17.89
CA ALA A 107 -6.47 13.67 18.51
C ALA A 107 -5.67 14.76 17.79
N THR A 108 -5.71 14.78 16.45
CA THR A 108 -5.05 15.81 15.63
C THR A 108 -5.63 17.20 15.88
N LEU A 109 -6.96 17.31 15.93
CA LEU A 109 -7.66 18.56 16.22
C LEU A 109 -7.41 19.06 17.66
N ASP A 110 -7.23 18.13 18.61
CA ASP A 110 -6.87 18.43 20.00
C ASP A 110 -5.38 18.81 20.16
N GLY A 111 -4.60 18.88 19.06
CA GLY A 111 -3.16 19.16 19.10
C GLY A 111 -2.31 18.00 19.60
N ARG A 112 -2.88 16.79 19.68
CA ARG A 112 -2.21 15.52 20.06
C ARG A 112 -2.08 14.58 18.86
N GLY A 113 -2.09 15.15 17.66
CA GLY A 113 -1.92 14.38 16.42
C GLY A 113 -0.54 13.75 16.37
N PRO A 114 -0.37 12.61 15.67
CA PRO A 114 0.96 12.09 15.39
C PRO A 114 1.76 13.19 14.70
N GLU A 115 2.95 13.51 15.23
CA GLU A 115 3.86 14.47 14.62
C GLU A 115 4.02 14.08 13.15
N VAL A 116 3.56 14.92 12.23
CA VAL A 116 3.77 14.67 10.80
C VAL A 116 5.27 14.82 10.58
N SER A 117 5.99 13.70 10.55
CA SER A 117 7.39 13.65 10.16
C SER A 117 7.47 14.06 8.69
N THR A 118 7.57 15.37 8.49
CA THR A 118 7.79 16.01 7.20
C THR A 118 9.25 15.75 6.83
N GLY A 119 9.48 14.58 6.23
CA GLY A 119 10.70 14.28 5.50
C GLY A 119 11.68 13.35 6.22
N VAL A 120 11.95 12.25 5.53
CA VAL A 120 13.09 11.33 5.69
C VAL A 120 12.98 10.31 6.85
N GLY A 121 12.31 9.20 6.55
CA GLY A 121 12.46 7.95 7.31
C GLY A 121 11.12 7.34 7.70
N GLY A 122 10.61 6.42 6.88
CA GLY A 122 9.43 5.64 7.24
C GLY A 122 9.66 4.88 8.55
N GLN A 123 8.88 5.20 9.57
CA GLN A 123 8.79 4.42 10.80
C GLN A 123 7.32 4.21 11.17
N SER A 124 6.86 2.99 10.85
CA SER A 124 6.12 2.08 11.72
C SER A 124 5.14 2.67 12.73
N TYR A 125 3.85 2.58 12.40
CA TYR A 125 2.77 2.46 13.39
C TYR A 125 2.86 1.10 14.09
N ALA A 126 3.88 0.92 14.91
CA ALA A 126 3.89 -0.10 15.93
C ALA A 126 3.98 0.63 17.27
N GLN A 127 3.09 0.25 18.20
CA GLN A 127 3.06 0.65 19.60
C GLN A 127 2.16 1.85 19.94
N GLN A 128 0.86 1.58 20.10
CA GLN A 128 0.16 1.99 21.33
C GLN A 128 -1.24 1.37 21.41
N GLY A 129 -1.41 0.47 22.38
CA GLY A 129 -2.72 -0.05 22.72
C GLY A 129 -2.67 -1.40 23.43
N LEU A 130 -2.09 -1.48 24.63
CA LEU A 130 -2.59 -2.36 25.70
C LEU A 130 -1.85 -2.05 27.01
N GLY A 131 -2.52 -1.28 27.86
CA GLY A 131 -2.09 -1.03 29.22
C GLY A 131 -2.19 -2.30 30.07
N LYS A 132 -1.05 -2.68 30.65
CA LYS A 132 -0.87 -2.97 32.07
C LYS A 132 -1.91 -3.91 32.72
N ALA A 133 -1.64 -5.23 32.65
CA ALA A 133 -1.99 -6.17 33.70
C ALA A 133 -0.74 -6.94 34.16
N ARG A 134 -0.58 -6.92 35.47
CA ARG A 134 0.55 -7.31 36.30
C ARG A 134 0.46 -8.81 36.61
N ASN A 135 1.48 -9.60 36.31
CA ASN A 135 2.06 -10.54 37.29
C ASN A 135 3.33 -11.22 36.77
N GLY A 136 4.33 -11.26 37.66
CA GLY A 136 5.64 -11.81 37.38
C GLY A 136 5.60 -13.31 37.10
N ARG A 137 6.24 -13.69 35.99
CA ARG A 137 6.90 -14.97 35.83
C ARG A 137 7.99 -14.80 34.78
N SER A 138 9.22 -14.65 35.23
CA SER A 138 10.41 -14.66 34.38
C SER A 138 10.54 -16.05 33.75
N ALA A 139 10.27 -16.16 32.46
CA ALA A 139 10.58 -17.35 31.66
C ALA A 139 11.98 -17.17 31.02
N PRO A 140 12.80 -18.23 30.96
CA PRO A 140 14.22 -18.15 30.62
C PRO A 140 14.44 -17.82 29.13
N GLY A 141 15.58 -17.19 28.87
CA GLY A 141 15.96 -16.50 27.63
C GLY A 141 15.60 -17.23 26.32
N SER A 142 14.80 -16.55 25.51
CA SER A 142 14.75 -16.79 24.07
C SER A 142 16.06 -16.30 23.46
N MET A 143 16.93 -17.23 23.07
CA MET A 143 18.12 -16.89 22.29
C MET A 143 17.72 -16.43 20.88
N PRO A 144 18.40 -15.42 20.31
CA PRO A 144 18.11 -14.90 18.99
C PRO A 144 18.29 -15.98 17.89
N PRO A 145 17.47 -15.96 16.83
CA PRO A 145 17.36 -17.04 15.83
C PRO A 145 18.58 -17.25 14.93
N THR A 146 19.66 -16.48 15.12
CA THR A 146 20.90 -16.58 14.34
C THR A 146 21.79 -17.75 14.74
N LEU A 147 21.61 -18.34 15.93
CA LEU A 147 22.39 -19.50 16.39
C LEU A 147 21.92 -20.84 15.79
N TRP A 148 20.65 -20.96 15.40
CA TRP A 148 20.11 -22.18 14.80
C TRP A 148 20.67 -22.47 13.41
N ILE A 149 20.97 -21.42 12.65
CA ILE A 149 21.51 -21.55 11.28
C ILE A 149 22.93 -22.11 11.30
N GLY A 150 23.76 -21.71 12.26
CA GLY A 150 25.11 -22.28 12.40
C GLY A 150 25.06 -23.78 12.73
N LEU A 151 24.17 -24.17 13.65
CA LEU A 151 24.04 -25.56 14.07
C LEU A 151 23.50 -26.45 12.94
N THR A 152 22.53 -25.99 12.16
CA THR A 152 22.00 -26.75 11.02
C THR A 152 23.05 -26.96 9.93
N VAL A 153 23.87 -25.94 9.63
CA VAL A 153 24.97 -26.06 8.66
C VAL A 153 26.02 -27.07 9.13
N VAL A 154 26.40 -27.05 10.40
CA VAL A 154 27.37 -28.02 10.95
C VAL A 154 26.84 -29.45 10.90
N VAL A 155 25.56 -29.67 11.25
CA VAL A 155 24.93 -30.99 11.17
C VAL A 155 24.88 -31.50 9.72
N LEU A 156 24.53 -30.64 8.76
CA LEU A 156 24.52 -31.01 7.34
C LEU A 156 25.92 -31.34 6.81
N ILE A 157 26.95 -30.59 7.22
CA ILE A 157 28.34 -30.88 6.85
C ILE A 157 28.80 -32.22 7.44
N LEU A 158 28.48 -32.51 8.71
CA LEU A 158 28.83 -33.79 9.33
C LEU A 158 28.08 -34.96 8.69
N ALA A 159 26.79 -34.80 8.36
CA ALA A 159 26.02 -35.82 7.65
C ALA A 159 26.59 -36.08 6.25
N TYR A 160 26.98 -35.02 5.53
CA TYR A 160 27.64 -35.13 4.22
C TYR A 160 28.99 -35.86 4.32
N LEU A 161 29.80 -35.53 5.33
CA LEU A 161 31.09 -36.20 5.55
C LEU A 161 30.92 -37.67 5.94
N ALA A 162 29.93 -38.01 6.77
CA ALA A 162 29.63 -39.39 7.14
C ALA A 162 29.15 -40.24 5.95
N ALA A 163 28.32 -39.65 5.07
CA ALA A 163 27.89 -40.29 3.83
C ALA A 163 29.07 -40.49 2.86
N ARG A 164 29.96 -39.50 2.75
CA ARG A 164 31.15 -39.54 1.88
C ARG A 164 32.24 -40.49 2.40
N ALA A 165 32.35 -40.67 3.71
CA ALA A 165 33.28 -41.60 4.35
C ALA A 165 32.80 -43.08 4.30
N GLY A 166 31.61 -43.35 3.77
CA GLY A 166 31.10 -44.71 3.57
C GLY A 166 30.72 -45.45 4.86
N TRP A 167 30.47 -44.74 5.96
CA TRP A 167 30.10 -45.33 7.26
C TRP A 167 28.61 -45.69 7.38
N ILE A 168 27.79 -45.34 6.39
CA ILE A 168 26.37 -45.70 6.35
C ILE A 168 26.22 -46.80 5.29
N LYS A 169 26.16 -48.04 5.75
CA LYS A 169 25.66 -49.17 4.95
C LYS A 169 24.14 -49.13 5.05
N VAL A 170 23.46 -48.78 3.96
CA VAL A 170 22.01 -49.01 3.80
C VAL A 170 21.76 -50.50 3.60
#